data_AF-A0A2Z7BG43-F1
#
_entry.id   AF-A0A2Z7BG43-F1
#
_cell.length_a   1.000
_cell.length_b   1.000
_cell.length_c   1.000
_cell.angle_alpha   90.00
_cell.angle_beta   90.00
_cell.angle_gamma   90.00
#
_symmetry.space_group_name_H-M   'P 1'
#
loop_
_entity.id
_entity.type
_entity.pdbx_description
1 polymer ?
#
loop_
_entity_poly.entity_id
_entity_poly.type
_entity_poly.pdbx_seq_one_letter_code
_entity_poly.pdbx_strand_id
1 'polypeptide(L)'
;MAPNMMLLRVLAFLLLSSFSFALRGSSWQQNQCQINRITAHEPTQRVQSEGGYSEFWDFNKDEFQCAGVSFHRHTVQARGMMLPAYHNSPLLVYVVQGQGYYGIMISGCPETFESSQQSLGEGGGEKRFRDRHQRIGHFRKGDIIAVPAGAPHWFYNNADEELVVVVLQDNANSANQLDQNPRSFFLAGNPQGTQEKHQRYREEHGGSTRGQHEFGNVFQGLDVETLAEVFGVDQETARKLRSEDDSRGAIIRIEKGLHVIKPPFGEEEHEGRYGENGLEETMCSAKLRENIDNPARADVYNPRAGRFSTVNSLTLPILSFIRLSAARGVLHKHAIMAPHWYVNAHDIVYVTRGELRVQIVNHLGQAVFNDRLREGQVVVVPHNFAVVKQAGEEGAEWVSFNTNENAMINTLSGRTSALRGLPVAVIANAYQISEKEAEKLKFSRRETFLFSGSGRSYRGGRAESA
;
A
#
# COMPACT_ATOMS: atom_id res chain seq x y z
N MET A 1 -49.58 -31.55 -27.09
CA MET A 1 -49.22 -30.13 -26.84
C MET A 1 -48.90 -29.96 -25.36
N ALA A 2 -47.62 -30.08 -24.95
CA ALA A 2 -47.19 -29.79 -23.56
C ALA A 2 -45.67 -29.72 -23.29
N PRO A 3 -44.69 -29.85 -24.21
CA PRO A 3 -43.28 -29.80 -23.80
C PRO A 3 -42.68 -28.39 -23.71
N ASN A 4 -43.26 -27.38 -24.39
CA ASN A 4 -42.66 -26.03 -24.45
C ASN A 4 -42.88 -25.18 -23.20
N MET A 5 -43.85 -25.52 -22.35
CA MET A 5 -44.21 -24.67 -21.20
C MET A 5 -43.30 -24.90 -19.98
N MET A 6 -42.67 -26.08 -19.89
CA MET A 6 -41.73 -26.40 -18.82
C MET A 6 -40.36 -25.76 -19.08
N LEU A 7 -39.90 -25.75 -20.33
CA LEU A 7 -38.65 -25.11 -20.73
C LEU A 7 -38.69 -23.58 -20.49
N LEU A 8 -39.81 -22.93 -20.81
CA LEU A 8 -39.97 -21.49 -20.60
C LEU A 8 -39.97 -21.11 -19.11
N ARG A 9 -40.54 -21.97 -18.25
CA ARG A 9 -40.55 -21.76 -16.80
C ARG A 9 -39.18 -21.97 -16.16
N VAL A 10 -38.41 -22.95 -16.63
CA VAL A 10 -37.03 -23.16 -16.18
C VAL A 10 -36.12 -22.01 -16.64
N LEU A 11 -36.29 -21.53 -17.88
CA LEU A 11 -35.54 -20.36 -18.38
C LEU A 11 -35.88 -19.09 -17.60
N ALA A 12 -37.16 -18.87 -17.27
CA ALA A 12 -37.58 -17.74 -16.44
C ALA A 12 -37.06 -17.85 -15.00
N PHE A 13 -37.03 -19.04 -14.40
CA PHE A 13 -36.48 -19.27 -13.06
C PHE A 13 -34.96 -19.08 -13.02
N LEU A 14 -34.25 -19.49 -14.07
CA LEU A 14 -32.81 -19.25 -14.22
C LEU A 14 -32.50 -17.77 -14.47
N LEU A 15 -33.33 -17.04 -15.22
CA LEU A 15 -33.15 -15.59 -15.41
C LEU A 15 -33.45 -14.80 -14.13
N LEU A 16 -34.46 -15.20 -13.35
CA LEU A 16 -34.80 -14.59 -12.07
C LEU A 16 -33.80 -14.94 -10.95
N SER A 17 -33.24 -16.16 -10.93
CA SER A 17 -32.17 -16.51 -10.00
C SER A 17 -30.86 -15.82 -10.36
N SER A 18 -30.54 -15.68 -11.65
CA SER A 18 -29.38 -14.91 -12.12
C SER A 18 -29.50 -13.42 -11.79
N PHE A 19 -30.72 -12.85 -11.82
CA PHE A 19 -30.97 -11.48 -11.38
C PHE A 19 -30.88 -11.31 -9.86
N SER A 20 -31.25 -12.33 -9.08
CA SER A 20 -31.19 -12.29 -7.61
C SER A 20 -29.77 -12.47 -7.07
N PHE A 21 -28.90 -13.19 -7.78
CA PHE A 21 -27.49 -13.34 -7.42
C PHE A 21 -26.59 -12.18 -7.88
N ALA A 22 -27.12 -11.24 -8.69
CA ALA A 22 -26.37 -10.07 -9.17
C ALA A 22 -26.55 -8.79 -8.32
N LEU A 23 -27.30 -8.85 -7.21
CA LEU A 23 -27.57 -7.69 -6.33
C LEU A 23 -26.77 -7.70 -5.00
N ARG A 24 -25.65 -8.43 -4.95
CA ARG A 24 -24.54 -8.08 -4.03
C ARG A 24 -23.45 -7.30 -4.76
N GLY A 25 -23.86 -6.39 -5.65
CA GLY A 25 -23.01 -5.28 -6.03
C GLY A 25 -22.91 -4.35 -4.82
N SER A 26 -21.69 -4.07 -4.38
CA SER A 26 -21.37 -3.03 -3.40
C SER A 26 -22.35 -1.87 -3.50
N SER A 27 -23.13 -1.63 -2.44
CA SER A 27 -23.90 -0.40 -2.36
C SER A 27 -22.89 0.73 -2.28
N TRP A 28 -22.54 1.34 -3.41
CA TRP A 28 -21.91 2.64 -3.41
C TRP A 28 -22.86 3.54 -2.63
N GLN A 29 -22.47 3.95 -1.43
CA GLN A 29 -23.21 4.99 -0.72
C GLN A 29 -23.24 6.17 -1.68
N GLN A 30 -24.44 6.55 -2.12
CA GLN A 30 -24.61 7.67 -3.05
C GLN A 30 -23.79 8.85 -2.54
N ASN A 31 -22.93 9.40 -3.40
CA ASN A 31 -22.13 10.61 -3.19
C ASN A 31 -20.83 10.49 -2.35
N GLN A 32 -20.31 9.29 -2.02
CA GLN A 32 -19.04 9.16 -1.27
C GLN A 32 -17.84 9.93 -1.88
N CYS A 33 -17.80 10.09 -3.21
CA CYS A 33 -16.72 10.82 -3.91
C CYS A 33 -17.12 12.24 -4.37
N GLN A 34 -18.22 12.82 -3.87
CA GLN A 34 -18.56 14.23 -4.12
C GLN A 34 -17.77 15.15 -3.19
N ILE A 35 -16.46 15.22 -3.45
CA ILE A 35 -15.53 15.96 -2.60
C ILE A 35 -15.35 17.38 -3.13
N ASN A 36 -15.76 18.36 -2.32
CA ASN A 36 -15.61 19.79 -2.62
C ASN A 36 -14.30 20.39 -2.09
N ARG A 37 -13.64 19.70 -1.16
CA ARG A 37 -12.35 20.10 -0.59
C ARG A 37 -11.57 18.85 -0.19
N ILE A 38 -10.34 18.76 -0.67
CA ILE A 38 -9.36 17.74 -0.27
C ILE A 38 -8.35 18.43 0.66
N THR A 39 -7.82 17.68 1.61
CA THR A 39 -6.77 18.13 2.53
C THR A 39 -5.57 17.18 2.54
N ALA A 40 -4.41 17.71 2.91
CA ALA A 40 -3.24 16.90 3.20
C ALA A 40 -3.37 16.39 4.64
N HIS A 41 -3.15 15.09 4.84
CA HIS A 41 -3.37 14.42 6.12
C HIS A 41 -2.07 13.96 6.75
N GLU A 42 -1.99 14.13 8.06
CA GLU A 42 -0.96 13.56 8.94
C GLU A 42 -1.60 12.45 9.79
N PRO A 43 -0.80 11.55 10.42
CA PRO A 43 -1.35 10.56 11.32
C PRO A 43 -2.13 11.21 12.45
N THR A 44 -3.28 10.63 12.80
CA THR A 44 -4.14 11.14 13.88
C THR A 44 -4.03 10.31 15.15
N GLN A 45 -3.48 9.10 15.05
CA GLN A 45 -3.29 8.18 16.15
C GLN A 45 -1.90 7.56 16.10
N ARG A 46 -1.27 7.42 17.26
CA ARG A 46 -0.02 6.68 17.45
C ARG A 46 -0.23 5.62 18.53
N VAL A 47 0.22 4.40 18.27
CA VAL A 47 0.18 3.26 19.20
C VAL A 47 1.61 2.83 19.48
N GLN A 48 2.01 2.92 20.75
CA GLN A 48 3.36 2.56 21.19
C GLN A 48 3.51 1.04 21.36
N SER A 49 4.73 0.54 21.18
CA SER A 49 5.11 -0.85 21.43
C SER A 49 6.57 -0.91 21.91
N GLU A 50 7.01 -2.04 22.44
CA GLU A 50 8.37 -2.22 23.02
C GLU A 50 9.50 -1.95 22.01
N GLY A 51 9.31 -2.42 20.76
CA GLY A 51 10.29 -2.33 19.67
C GLY A 51 10.04 -1.20 18.68
N GLY A 52 9.12 -0.27 18.96
CA GLY A 52 8.76 0.80 18.01
C GLY A 52 7.34 1.34 18.22
N TYR A 53 6.75 1.88 17.16
CA TYR A 53 5.37 2.36 17.19
C TYR A 53 4.69 2.31 15.82
N SER A 54 3.36 2.39 15.85
CA SER A 54 2.50 2.44 14.67
C SER A 54 1.69 3.73 14.64
N GLU A 55 1.60 4.36 13.48
CA GLU A 55 0.87 5.60 13.25
C GLU A 55 -0.23 5.39 12.22
N PHE A 56 -1.44 5.84 12.52
CA PHE A 56 -2.63 5.61 11.71
C PHE A 56 -3.24 6.94 11.26
N TRP A 57 -3.61 7.00 9.99
CA TRP A 57 -4.42 8.07 9.44
C TRP A 57 -5.91 7.75 9.70
N ASP A 58 -6.71 8.78 9.90
CA ASP A 58 -8.16 8.62 10.10
C ASP A 58 -8.82 8.18 8.79
N PHE A 59 -9.10 6.88 8.65
CA PHE A 59 -9.70 6.35 7.42
C PHE A 59 -11.15 6.79 7.22
N ASN A 60 -11.78 7.45 8.20
CA ASN A 60 -13.15 7.97 8.06
C ASN A 60 -13.20 9.32 7.33
N LYS A 61 -12.06 9.93 6.98
CA LYS A 61 -12.06 11.13 6.14
C LYS A 61 -12.65 10.81 4.78
N ASP A 62 -13.42 11.76 4.23
CA ASP A 62 -14.12 11.63 2.95
C ASP A 62 -13.18 11.16 1.83
N GLU A 63 -11.94 11.61 1.84
CA GLU A 63 -10.95 11.24 0.82
C GLU A 63 -10.54 9.76 0.90
N PHE A 64 -10.34 9.23 2.11
CA PHE A 64 -10.00 7.82 2.32
C PHE A 64 -11.21 6.90 2.10
N GLN A 65 -12.41 7.33 2.51
CA GLN A 65 -13.67 6.63 2.23
C GLN A 65 -13.96 6.57 0.73
N CYS A 66 -13.78 7.68 0.01
CA CYS A 66 -13.94 7.73 -1.44
C CYS A 66 -12.97 6.78 -2.16
N ALA A 67 -11.70 6.72 -1.74
CA ALA A 67 -10.74 5.79 -2.31
C ALA A 67 -10.92 4.34 -1.82
N GLY A 68 -11.67 4.12 -0.73
CA GLY A 68 -11.87 2.81 -0.14
C GLY A 68 -10.60 2.24 0.49
N VAL A 69 -9.76 3.06 1.11
CA VAL A 69 -8.44 2.65 1.63
C VAL A 69 -8.21 3.12 3.06
N SER A 70 -7.28 2.46 3.75
CA SER A 70 -6.66 2.98 4.96
C SER A 70 -5.14 3.04 4.82
N PHE A 71 -4.51 3.93 5.59
CA PHE A 71 -3.09 4.20 5.49
C PHE A 71 -2.45 4.25 6.87
N HIS A 72 -1.30 3.61 7.02
CA HIS A 72 -0.56 3.59 8.28
C HIS A 72 0.95 3.49 8.06
N ARG A 73 1.70 3.80 9.12
CA ARG A 73 3.16 3.81 9.13
C ARG A 73 3.66 3.06 10.35
N HIS A 74 4.70 2.24 10.18
CA HIS A 74 5.42 1.63 11.28
C HIS A 74 6.83 2.20 11.34
N THR A 75 7.25 2.58 12.54
CA THR A 75 8.65 2.89 12.88
C THR A 75 9.14 1.82 13.83
N VAL A 76 10.13 1.04 13.39
CA VAL A 76 10.64 -0.12 14.11
C VAL A 76 12.11 0.09 14.43
N GLN A 77 12.44 0.05 15.72
CA GLN A 77 13.79 0.26 16.21
C GLN A 77 14.69 -0.94 15.87
N ALA A 78 15.99 -0.76 16.05
CA ALA A 78 16.96 -1.86 15.89
C ALA A 78 16.53 -3.08 16.71
N ARG A 79 16.57 -4.26 16.07
CA ARG A 79 16.11 -5.55 16.63
C ARG A 79 14.62 -5.59 16.99
N GLY A 80 13.81 -4.68 16.47
CA GLY A 80 12.37 -4.72 16.59
C GLY A 80 11.76 -5.71 15.59
N MET A 81 10.72 -6.42 16.02
CA MET A 81 9.94 -7.35 15.19
C MET A 81 8.45 -7.02 15.30
N MET A 82 7.80 -6.83 14.15
CA MET A 82 6.34 -6.85 14.10
C MET A 82 5.85 -8.28 14.29
N LEU A 83 4.97 -8.49 15.26
CA LEU A 83 4.36 -9.79 15.53
C LEU A 83 3.55 -10.28 14.32
N PRO A 84 3.44 -11.60 14.10
CA PRO A 84 2.69 -12.13 12.97
C PRO A 84 1.21 -11.72 13.02
N ALA A 85 0.71 -11.19 11.91
CA ALA A 85 -0.69 -10.82 11.75
C ALA A 85 -1.18 -11.06 10.31
N TYR A 86 -2.49 -11.23 10.14
CA TYR A 86 -3.14 -11.19 8.83
C TYR A 86 -4.26 -10.14 8.82
N HIS A 87 -4.66 -9.69 7.64
CA HIS A 87 -5.66 -8.62 7.48
C HIS A 87 -6.82 -9.06 6.60
N ASN A 88 -7.98 -8.43 6.76
CA ASN A 88 -9.15 -8.67 5.92
C ASN A 88 -9.00 -8.12 4.48
N SER A 89 -8.00 -7.26 4.24
CA SER A 89 -7.74 -6.62 2.95
C SER A 89 -6.29 -6.79 2.52
N PRO A 90 -6.00 -6.75 1.20
CA PRO A 90 -4.64 -6.76 0.71
C PRO A 90 -3.88 -5.50 1.13
N LEU A 91 -2.56 -5.66 1.30
CA LEU A 91 -1.64 -4.58 1.62
C LEU A 91 -0.63 -4.34 0.48
N LEU A 92 -0.27 -3.08 0.30
CA LEU A 92 0.93 -2.70 -0.43
C LEU A 92 1.83 -1.88 0.49
N VAL A 93 3.03 -2.39 0.74
CA VAL A 93 4.01 -1.82 1.68
C VAL A 93 5.13 -1.17 0.90
N TYR A 94 5.52 0.04 1.28
CA TYR A 94 6.72 0.71 0.79
C TYR A 94 7.73 0.92 1.91
N VAL A 95 8.97 0.48 1.70
CA VAL A 95 10.07 0.69 2.64
C VAL A 95 10.69 2.07 2.44
N VAL A 96 10.38 3.01 3.34
CA VAL A 96 10.84 4.41 3.28
C VAL A 96 12.33 4.50 3.65
N GLN A 97 12.73 3.78 4.71
CA GLN A 97 14.11 3.73 5.19
C GLN A 97 14.38 2.38 5.88
N GLY A 98 15.64 1.99 6.01
CA GLY A 98 16.02 0.76 6.68
C GLY A 98 16.04 -0.47 5.78
N GLN A 99 16.33 -1.62 6.40
CA GLN A 99 16.36 -2.95 5.79
C GLN A 99 16.03 -4.02 6.84
N GLY A 100 15.73 -5.23 6.39
CA GLY A 100 15.27 -6.27 7.29
C GLY A 100 14.87 -7.57 6.60
N TYR A 101 14.24 -8.43 7.40
CA TYR A 101 13.67 -9.69 6.97
C TYR A 101 12.15 -9.65 7.09
N TYR A 102 11.46 -10.31 6.18
CA TYR A 102 10.02 -10.50 6.26
C TYR A 102 9.63 -11.93 5.91
N GLY A 103 8.56 -12.40 6.51
CA GLY A 103 7.90 -13.66 6.13
C GLY A 103 6.45 -13.38 5.75
N ILE A 104 5.98 -13.99 4.66
CA ILE A 104 4.57 -14.02 4.26
C ILE A 104 4.20 -15.49 4.11
N MET A 105 3.30 -15.96 4.95
CA MET A 105 2.92 -17.37 5.02
C MET A 105 1.80 -17.63 4.03
N ILE A 106 2.08 -18.52 3.07
CA ILE A 106 1.12 -18.98 2.07
C ILE A 106 0.55 -20.32 2.54
N SER A 107 -0.73 -20.33 2.87
CA SER A 107 -1.40 -21.56 3.34
C SER A 107 -1.30 -22.67 2.30
N GLY A 108 -0.91 -23.86 2.75
CA GLY A 108 -0.71 -25.04 1.89
C GLY A 108 0.67 -25.12 1.22
N CYS A 109 1.53 -24.10 1.38
CA CYS A 109 2.93 -24.19 0.97
C CYS A 109 3.78 -24.83 2.09
N PRO A 110 4.75 -25.69 1.75
CA PRO A 110 5.59 -26.38 2.71
C PRO A 110 6.78 -25.54 3.18
N GLU A 111 7.44 -26.00 4.25
CA GLU A 111 8.66 -25.43 4.78
C GLU A 111 9.87 -25.77 3.90
N THR A 112 10.21 -24.85 3.01
CA THR A 112 11.32 -25.00 2.06
C THR A 112 12.68 -24.55 2.60
N PHE A 113 12.71 -23.85 3.74
CA PHE A 113 13.95 -23.46 4.40
C PHE A 113 14.17 -24.41 5.58
N GLU A 114 15.20 -25.25 5.49
CA GLU A 114 15.52 -26.24 6.52
C GLU A 114 17.02 -26.25 6.88
N SER A 115 17.30 -26.44 8.16
CA SER A 115 18.68 -26.59 8.63
C SER A 115 19.14 -28.02 8.36
N SER A 116 20.04 -28.22 7.39
CA SER A 116 20.67 -29.53 7.20
C SER A 116 21.58 -29.87 8.40
N GLN A 117 21.69 -31.15 8.75
CA GLN A 117 22.58 -31.62 9.83
C GLN A 117 24.08 -31.37 9.56
N GLN A 118 24.44 -30.75 8.43
CA GLN A 118 25.81 -30.59 7.91
C GLN A 118 26.31 -29.14 7.86
N SER A 119 25.64 -28.17 8.49
CA SER A 119 26.23 -26.84 8.74
C SER A 119 27.28 -26.92 9.87
N LEU A 120 28.41 -27.56 9.55
CA LEU A 120 29.65 -27.55 10.32
C LEU A 120 30.31 -26.17 10.19
N GLY A 121 29.93 -25.24 11.06
CA GLY A 121 30.78 -24.10 11.40
C GLY A 121 31.81 -24.55 12.44
N GLU A 122 33.09 -24.42 12.11
CA GLU A 122 34.21 -24.61 13.04
C GLU A 122 34.08 -23.66 14.23
N GLY A 123 33.58 -24.17 15.36
CA GLY A 123 33.44 -23.39 16.59
C GLY A 123 32.55 -24.14 17.58
N GLY A 124 33.17 -24.91 18.47
CA GLY A 124 32.47 -25.76 19.42
C GLY A 124 31.53 -25.00 20.36
N GLY A 125 30.36 -25.59 20.62
CA GLY A 125 29.59 -25.36 21.84
C GLY A 125 28.15 -24.87 21.69
N GLU A 126 27.71 -24.39 20.52
CA GLU A 126 26.32 -23.97 20.35
C GLU A 126 25.40 -25.16 20.04
N LYS A 127 24.30 -25.28 20.80
CA LYS A 127 23.24 -26.27 20.56
C LYS A 127 22.85 -26.25 19.09
N ARG A 128 22.82 -27.42 18.45
CA ARG A 128 22.38 -27.60 17.05
C ARG A 128 21.06 -26.87 16.83
N PHE A 129 21.09 -25.74 16.13
CA PHE A 129 19.90 -25.05 15.67
C PHE A 129 19.23 -25.94 14.64
N ARG A 130 18.03 -26.43 14.97
CA ARG A 130 17.22 -27.30 14.11
C ARG A 130 15.88 -26.62 13.91
N ASP A 131 15.61 -26.21 12.68
CA ASP A 131 14.39 -25.50 12.34
C ASP A 131 13.97 -25.81 10.89
N ARG A 132 12.69 -25.60 10.60
CA ARG A 132 12.10 -25.63 9.26
C ARG A 132 11.00 -24.57 9.20
N HIS A 133 11.04 -23.71 8.18
CA HIS A 133 9.99 -22.71 7.96
C HIS A 133 9.82 -22.38 6.48
N GLN A 134 8.75 -21.66 6.15
CA GLN A 134 8.57 -21.13 4.79
C GLN A 134 9.66 -20.10 4.46
N ARG A 135 9.80 -19.80 3.17
CA ARG A 135 10.75 -18.81 2.65
C ARG A 135 10.59 -17.46 3.36
N ILE A 136 11.71 -16.92 3.84
CA ILE A 136 11.82 -15.53 4.27
C ILE A 136 12.43 -14.71 3.13
N GLY A 137 12.04 -13.45 3.02
CA GLY A 137 12.61 -12.51 2.08
C GLY A 137 13.41 -11.42 2.78
N HIS A 138 14.35 -10.83 2.06
CA HIS A 138 15.05 -9.63 2.48
C HIS A 138 14.38 -8.40 1.85
N PHE A 139 14.28 -7.31 2.62
CA PHE A 139 13.85 -6.02 2.11
C PHE A 139 14.83 -4.91 2.47
N ARG A 140 14.78 -3.83 1.69
CA ARG A 140 15.55 -2.60 1.88
C ARG A 140 14.73 -1.40 1.40
N LYS A 141 15.22 -0.20 1.73
CA LYS A 141 14.69 1.07 1.20
C LYS A 141 14.35 0.98 -0.29
N GLY A 142 13.16 1.46 -0.63
CA GLY A 142 12.66 1.50 -1.99
C GLY A 142 11.93 0.23 -2.44
N ASP A 143 11.86 -0.81 -1.62
CA ASP A 143 11.06 -1.99 -1.93
C ASP A 143 9.57 -1.73 -1.78
N ILE A 144 8.81 -2.24 -2.76
CA ILE A 144 7.37 -2.47 -2.70
C ILE A 144 7.15 -3.95 -2.38
N ILE A 145 6.36 -4.24 -1.35
CA ILE A 145 6.00 -5.61 -0.94
C ILE A 145 4.47 -5.75 -0.98
N ALA A 146 3.98 -6.79 -1.66
CA ALA A 146 2.57 -7.10 -1.81
C ALA A 146 2.16 -8.22 -0.84
N VAL A 147 1.16 -7.96 0.00
CA VAL A 147 0.63 -8.93 0.98
C VAL A 147 -0.84 -9.20 0.67
N PRO A 148 -1.23 -10.44 0.31
CA PRO A 148 -2.64 -10.80 0.13
C PRO A 148 -3.48 -10.66 1.40
N ALA A 149 -4.78 -10.40 1.23
CA ALA A 149 -5.74 -10.54 2.32
C ALA A 149 -5.66 -11.96 2.92
N GLY A 150 -5.70 -12.05 4.24
CA GLY A 150 -5.65 -13.32 4.98
C GLY A 150 -4.28 -13.99 5.07
N ALA A 151 -3.24 -13.49 4.38
CA ALA A 151 -1.90 -14.06 4.47
C ALA A 151 -1.19 -13.56 5.75
N PRO A 152 -0.86 -14.45 6.70
CA PRO A 152 -0.11 -14.05 7.89
C PRO A 152 1.29 -13.58 7.49
N HIS A 153 1.77 -12.49 8.07
CA HIS A 153 3.09 -11.95 7.79
C HIS A 153 3.69 -11.30 9.01
N TRP A 154 5.02 -11.20 9.01
CA TRP A 154 5.82 -10.55 10.05
C TRP A 154 7.04 -9.90 9.40
N PHE A 155 7.67 -8.96 10.11
CA PHE A 155 8.94 -8.39 9.67
C PHE A 155 9.84 -8.01 10.84
N TYR A 156 11.15 -8.02 10.60
CA TYR A 156 12.19 -7.80 11.59
C TYR A 156 13.22 -6.80 11.07
N ASN A 157 13.54 -5.80 11.90
CA ASN A 157 14.62 -4.87 11.65
C ASN A 157 15.94 -5.47 12.17
N ASN A 158 16.80 -5.90 11.25
CA ASN A 158 18.11 -6.45 11.56
C ASN A 158 19.24 -5.41 11.50
N ALA A 159 18.93 -4.15 11.16
CA ALA A 159 19.89 -3.05 11.09
C ALA A 159 19.95 -2.27 12.41
N ASP A 160 21.01 -1.47 12.56
CA ASP A 160 21.17 -0.56 13.71
C ASP A 160 20.35 0.72 13.57
N GLU A 161 19.95 1.07 12.34
CA GLU A 161 19.08 2.22 12.05
C GLU A 161 17.59 1.88 12.25
N GLU A 162 16.75 2.90 12.47
CA GLU A 162 15.31 2.72 12.50
C GLU A 162 14.77 2.32 11.12
N LEU A 163 13.93 1.31 11.09
CA LEU A 163 13.14 0.92 9.92
C LEU A 163 11.85 1.74 9.87
N VAL A 164 11.54 2.34 8.72
CA VAL A 164 10.24 3.00 8.48
C VAL A 164 9.59 2.40 7.24
N VAL A 165 8.38 1.90 7.42
CA VAL A 165 7.54 1.39 6.34
C VAL A 165 6.20 2.11 6.36
N VAL A 166 5.67 2.41 5.17
CA VAL A 166 4.29 2.90 5.01
C VAL A 166 3.46 1.88 4.27
N VAL A 167 2.20 1.76 4.65
CA VAL A 167 1.33 0.66 4.25
C VAL A 167 0.00 1.24 3.79
N LEU A 168 -0.39 0.88 2.56
CA LEU A 168 -1.75 1.04 2.07
C LEU A 168 -2.50 -0.28 2.28
N GLN A 169 -3.68 -0.22 2.87
CA GLN A 169 -4.64 -1.33 2.93
C GLN A 169 -5.87 -0.99 2.09
N ASP A 170 -6.21 -1.85 1.13
CA ASP A 170 -7.34 -1.65 0.22
C ASP A 170 -8.63 -2.22 0.80
N ASN A 171 -9.35 -1.39 1.56
CA ASN A 171 -10.55 -1.77 2.30
C ASN A 171 -11.73 -2.09 1.38
N ALA A 172 -11.80 -1.49 0.19
CA ALA A 172 -12.84 -1.74 -0.81
C ALA A 172 -12.50 -2.88 -1.78
N ASN A 173 -11.33 -3.52 -1.62
CA ASN A 173 -10.93 -4.65 -2.44
C ASN A 173 -11.93 -5.80 -2.38
N SER A 174 -12.17 -6.48 -3.50
CA SER A 174 -13.06 -7.64 -3.56
C SER A 174 -12.63 -8.82 -2.68
N ALA A 175 -11.34 -8.90 -2.31
CA ALA A 175 -10.84 -9.89 -1.37
C ALA A 175 -11.38 -9.67 0.07
N ASN A 176 -11.77 -8.45 0.42
CA ASN A 176 -12.40 -8.14 1.69
C ASN A 176 -13.92 -8.36 1.60
N GLN A 177 -14.40 -9.44 2.23
CA GLN A 177 -15.80 -9.83 2.22
C GLN A 177 -16.56 -9.43 3.49
N LEU A 178 -15.92 -8.63 4.37
CA LEU A 178 -16.53 -8.17 5.62
C LEU A 178 -17.26 -6.84 5.38
N ASP A 179 -16.59 -5.74 5.68
CA ASP A 179 -17.02 -4.36 5.49
C ASP A 179 -15.77 -3.49 5.24
N GLN A 180 -15.91 -2.19 5.00
CA GLN A 180 -14.78 -1.30 4.69
C GLN A 180 -13.92 -0.91 5.91
N ASN A 181 -14.14 -1.50 7.09
CA ASN A 181 -13.28 -1.25 8.25
C ASN A 181 -12.02 -2.12 8.17
N PRO A 182 -10.83 -1.52 8.36
CA PRO A 182 -9.58 -2.26 8.34
C PRO A 182 -9.39 -3.04 9.65
N ARG A 183 -9.06 -4.33 9.53
CA ARG A 183 -8.87 -5.25 10.65
C ARG A 183 -7.53 -5.95 10.57
N SER A 184 -6.89 -6.15 11.72
CA SER A 184 -5.66 -6.94 11.86
C SER A 184 -5.87 -8.04 12.89
N PHE A 185 -5.66 -9.27 12.47
CA PHE A 185 -5.79 -10.46 13.28
C PHE A 185 -4.39 -10.94 13.63
N PHE A 186 -3.95 -10.61 14.85
CA PHE A 186 -2.63 -11.01 15.34
C PHE A 186 -2.65 -12.48 15.77
N LEU A 187 -1.54 -13.16 15.54
CA LEU A 187 -1.30 -14.54 15.96
C LEU A 187 -0.43 -14.61 17.23
N ALA A 188 -0.09 -13.47 17.83
CA ALA A 188 0.71 -13.39 19.04
C ALA A 188 0.52 -12.03 19.72
N GLY A 189 0.92 -11.97 21.01
CA GLY A 189 0.91 -10.74 21.79
C GLY A 189 -0.49 -10.28 22.19
N ASN A 190 -0.58 -9.06 22.71
CA ASN A 190 -1.83 -8.44 23.14
C ASN A 190 -1.88 -6.97 22.70
N PRO A 191 -1.99 -6.70 21.39
CA PRO A 191 -1.97 -5.33 20.89
C PRO A 191 -3.23 -4.54 21.31
N GLN A 192 -4.35 -5.22 21.55
CA GLN A 192 -5.62 -4.62 21.98
C GLN A 192 -5.53 -3.92 23.35
N GLY A 193 -4.79 -4.49 24.30
CA GLY A 193 -4.61 -3.89 25.64
C GLY A 193 -3.98 -2.49 25.60
N THR A 194 -3.19 -2.18 24.57
CA THR A 194 -2.66 -0.84 24.29
C THR A 194 -3.71 0.11 23.72
N GLN A 195 -4.65 -0.39 22.92
CA GLN A 195 -5.73 0.41 22.31
C GLN A 195 -6.83 0.75 23.31
N GLU A 196 -7.23 -0.18 24.17
CA GLU A 196 -8.28 0.03 25.19
C GLU A 196 -7.91 1.15 26.17
N LYS A 197 -6.64 1.26 26.57
CA LYS A 197 -6.14 2.39 27.38
C LYS A 197 -6.30 3.74 26.66
N HIS A 198 -6.06 3.77 25.35
CA HIS A 198 -6.23 4.97 24.53
C HIS A 198 -7.70 5.31 24.26
N GLN A 199 -8.56 4.30 24.07
CA GLN A 199 -10.00 4.50 23.88
C GLN A 199 -10.65 5.05 25.16
N ARG A 200 -10.32 4.50 26.33
CA ARG A 200 -10.82 4.97 27.63
C ARG A 200 -10.46 6.43 27.90
N TYR A 201 -9.23 6.83 27.60
CA TYR A 201 -8.78 8.22 27.73
C TYR A 201 -9.56 9.18 26.80
N ARG A 202 -9.92 8.72 25.60
CA ARG A 202 -10.62 9.52 24.58
C ARG A 202 -12.11 9.63 24.85
N GLU A 203 -12.73 8.56 25.36
CA GLU A 203 -14.13 8.56 25.82
C GLU A 203 -14.32 9.51 27.01
N GLU A 204 -13.37 9.54 27.95
CA GLU A 204 -13.35 10.51 29.07
C GLU A 204 -13.24 11.97 28.60
N HIS A 205 -12.67 12.23 27.42
CA HIS A 205 -12.51 13.57 26.83
C HIS A 205 -13.48 13.85 25.66
N GLY A 206 -14.56 13.06 25.52
CA GLY A 206 -15.64 13.31 24.56
C GLY A 206 -15.30 13.02 23.09
N GLY A 207 -14.27 12.22 22.80
CA GLY A 207 -13.92 11.82 21.44
C GLY A 207 -14.65 10.55 20.98
N SER A 208 -15.06 10.50 19.70
CA SER A 208 -15.68 9.34 19.06
C SER A 208 -14.70 8.16 18.94
N THR A 209 -15.16 6.95 19.28
CA THR A 209 -14.47 5.65 19.07
C THR A 209 -14.84 4.96 17.76
N ARG A 210 -15.79 5.53 16.99
CA ARG A 210 -16.27 4.97 15.73
C ARG A 210 -15.18 5.03 14.65
N GLY A 211 -14.88 3.87 14.03
CA GLY A 211 -13.97 3.78 12.87
C GLY A 211 -12.49 3.85 13.22
N GLN A 212 -12.04 3.11 14.23
CA GLN A 212 -10.60 2.89 14.47
C GLN A 212 -10.12 1.62 13.79
N HIS A 213 -8.80 1.54 13.54
CA HIS A 213 -8.17 0.29 13.09
C HIS A 213 -8.38 -0.76 14.19
N GLU A 214 -9.03 -1.87 13.84
CA GLU A 214 -9.37 -2.92 14.82
C GLU A 214 -8.26 -3.98 14.82
N PHE A 215 -7.77 -4.35 15.99
CA PHE A 215 -6.77 -5.40 16.12
C PHE A 215 -6.86 -6.19 17.43
N GLY A 216 -6.64 -7.49 17.34
CA GLY A 216 -6.68 -8.41 18.48
C GLY A 216 -5.95 -9.72 18.19
N ASN A 217 -5.61 -10.45 19.24
CA ASN A 217 -5.00 -11.78 19.12
C ASN A 217 -6.09 -12.86 19.01
N VAL A 218 -6.09 -13.61 17.92
CA VAL A 218 -7.12 -14.62 17.63
C VAL A 218 -7.21 -15.72 18.69
N PHE A 219 -6.09 -16.04 19.34
CA PHE A 219 -6.06 -17.08 20.36
C PHE A 219 -6.78 -16.67 21.66
N GLN A 220 -6.93 -15.37 21.94
CA GLN A 220 -7.60 -14.90 23.17
C GLN A 220 -9.07 -15.34 23.25
N GLY A 221 -9.72 -15.49 22.09
CA GLY A 221 -11.11 -15.94 21.99
C GLY A 221 -11.31 -17.46 22.06
N LEU A 222 -10.24 -18.24 22.21
CA LEU A 222 -10.30 -19.71 22.24
C LEU A 222 -10.03 -20.25 23.66
N ASP A 223 -10.75 -21.31 24.03
CA ASP A 223 -10.60 -21.97 25.32
C ASP A 223 -9.22 -22.63 25.45
N VAL A 224 -8.64 -22.54 26.65
CA VAL A 224 -7.28 -23.07 26.93
C VAL A 224 -7.23 -24.57 26.73
N GLU A 225 -8.28 -25.29 27.14
CA GLU A 225 -8.41 -26.74 26.98
C GLU A 225 -8.40 -27.14 25.50
N THR A 226 -9.17 -26.43 24.67
CA THR A 226 -9.20 -26.66 23.22
C THR A 226 -7.85 -26.37 22.57
N LEU A 227 -7.18 -25.28 22.96
CA LEU A 227 -5.84 -24.96 22.47
C LEU A 227 -4.83 -26.04 22.86
N ALA A 228 -4.84 -26.50 24.11
CA ALA A 228 -3.97 -27.57 24.58
C ALA A 228 -4.18 -28.88 23.78
N GLU A 229 -5.44 -29.25 23.54
CA GLU A 229 -5.79 -30.46 22.80
C GLU A 229 -5.38 -30.38 21.31
N VAL A 230 -5.75 -29.31 20.61
CA VAL A 230 -5.50 -29.16 19.17
C VAL A 230 -4.01 -29.03 18.84
N PHE A 231 -3.25 -28.33 19.69
CA PHE A 231 -1.79 -28.21 19.50
C PHE A 231 -1.00 -29.36 20.13
N GLY A 232 -1.63 -30.25 20.90
CA GLY A 232 -0.96 -31.35 21.58
C GLY A 232 0.07 -30.89 22.63
N VAL A 233 -0.23 -29.80 23.34
CA VAL A 233 0.65 -29.17 24.35
C VAL A 233 -0.02 -29.13 25.71
N ASP A 234 0.75 -28.84 26.77
CA ASP A 234 0.19 -28.63 28.10
C ASP A 234 -0.60 -27.30 28.19
N GLN A 235 -1.48 -27.19 29.18
CA GLN A 235 -2.32 -25.99 29.37
C GLN A 235 -1.51 -24.72 29.67
N GLU A 236 -0.31 -24.81 30.26
CA GLU A 236 0.53 -23.63 30.50
C GLU A 236 1.05 -23.08 29.17
N THR A 237 1.52 -23.96 28.28
CA THR A 237 1.92 -23.61 26.91
C THR A 237 0.73 -23.04 26.11
N ALA A 238 -0.45 -23.66 26.21
CA ALA A 238 -1.66 -23.16 25.57
C ALA A 238 -2.07 -21.76 26.08
N ARG A 239 -1.96 -21.49 27.39
CA ARG A 239 -2.21 -20.14 27.97
C ARG A 239 -1.28 -19.08 27.38
N LYS A 240 -0.02 -19.42 27.09
CA LYS A 240 0.95 -18.47 26.50
C LYS A 240 0.52 -17.97 25.10
N LEU A 241 -0.19 -18.78 24.31
CA LEU A 241 -0.71 -18.36 23.00
C LEU A 241 -1.72 -17.19 23.12
N ARG A 242 -2.49 -17.15 24.21
CA ARG A 242 -3.47 -16.08 24.49
C ARG A 242 -2.80 -14.77 24.89
N SER A 243 -1.57 -14.83 25.42
CA SER A 243 -0.73 -13.66 25.72
C SER A 243 -1.43 -12.57 26.55
N GLU A 244 -2.34 -12.94 27.46
CA GLU A 244 -3.20 -11.99 28.20
C GLU A 244 -2.38 -10.99 29.04
N ASP A 245 -1.28 -11.45 29.62
CA ASP A 245 -0.36 -10.64 30.44
C ASP A 245 0.74 -9.93 29.63
N ASP A 246 0.75 -10.06 28.30
CA ASP A 246 1.73 -9.39 27.45
C ASP A 246 1.36 -7.90 27.29
N SER A 247 2.32 -7.02 27.56
CA SER A 247 2.15 -5.56 27.44
C SER A 247 3.10 -4.92 26.43
N ARG A 248 3.82 -5.73 25.64
CA ARG A 248 4.84 -5.26 24.69
C ARG A 248 4.23 -4.65 23.41
N GLY A 249 2.95 -4.88 23.15
CA GLY A 249 2.24 -4.37 21.98
C GLY A 249 2.49 -5.18 20.71
N ALA A 250 2.33 -4.56 19.54
CA ALA A 250 2.42 -5.22 18.24
C ALA A 250 3.87 -5.40 17.74
N ILE A 251 4.79 -4.55 18.20
CA ILE A 251 6.19 -4.55 17.81
C ILE A 251 7.04 -4.87 19.05
N ILE A 252 7.70 -6.02 19.07
CA ILE A 252 8.51 -6.47 20.22
C ILE A 252 10.01 -6.27 19.95
N ARG A 253 10.84 -6.25 21.00
CA ARG A 253 12.30 -6.23 20.88
C ARG A 253 12.88 -7.63 21.04
N ILE A 254 13.83 -8.00 20.18
CA ILE A 254 14.56 -9.27 20.25
C ILE A 254 15.99 -9.02 20.74
N GLU A 255 16.21 -9.18 22.04
CA GLU A 255 17.48 -8.84 22.71
C GLU A 255 18.72 -9.47 22.05
N LYS A 256 18.66 -10.76 21.76
CA LYS A 256 19.78 -11.54 21.21
C LYS A 256 19.85 -11.54 19.68
N GLY A 257 18.95 -10.80 19.02
CA GLY A 257 18.74 -10.88 17.58
C GLY A 257 17.91 -12.10 17.18
N LEU A 258 17.28 -12.00 16.00
CA LEU A 258 16.45 -13.06 15.45
C LEU A 258 17.32 -14.14 14.82
N HIS A 259 17.22 -15.38 15.33
CA HIS A 259 17.86 -16.56 14.76
C HIS A 259 16.87 -17.29 13.85
N VAL A 260 17.11 -17.24 12.54
CA VAL A 260 16.28 -17.88 11.49
C VAL A 260 17.19 -18.46 10.41
N ILE A 261 16.69 -19.45 9.67
CA ILE A 261 17.38 -19.98 8.49
C ILE A 261 17.24 -18.94 7.38
N LYS A 262 18.37 -18.54 6.80
CA LYS A 262 18.40 -17.55 5.72
C LYS A 262 19.48 -17.92 4.70
N PRO A 263 19.24 -17.77 3.40
CA PRO A 263 20.27 -17.96 2.40
C PRO A 263 21.38 -16.91 2.59
N PRO A 264 22.61 -17.19 2.15
CA PRO A 264 23.66 -16.19 2.07
C PRO A 264 23.22 -15.00 1.20
N PHE A 265 23.61 -13.78 1.59
CA PHE A 265 23.33 -12.58 0.80
C PHE A 265 23.90 -12.73 -0.62
N GLY A 266 23.03 -12.66 -1.64
CA GLY A 266 23.41 -12.72 -3.07
C GLY A 266 22.86 -13.93 -3.84
N GLU A 267 22.39 -14.97 -3.16
CA GLU A 267 21.86 -16.18 -3.79
C GLU A 267 20.35 -16.14 -4.05
N GLU A 268 19.62 -15.17 -3.47
CA GLU A 268 18.18 -14.98 -3.70
C GLU A 268 17.78 -14.76 -5.18
N GLU A 269 18.70 -14.27 -6.03
CA GLU A 269 18.49 -14.10 -7.48
C GLU A 269 18.89 -15.34 -8.31
N HIS A 270 19.63 -16.29 -7.74
CA HIS A 270 20.20 -17.44 -8.47
C HIS A 270 19.64 -18.81 -8.06
N GLU A 271 18.95 -18.95 -6.92
CA GLU A 271 18.42 -20.23 -6.43
C GLU A 271 17.10 -20.69 -7.08
N GLY A 272 16.82 -20.28 -8.32
CA GLY A 272 15.75 -20.89 -9.12
C GLY A 272 16.14 -22.23 -9.75
N ARG A 273 17.13 -22.97 -9.24
CA ARG A 273 17.77 -24.05 -10.02
C ARG A 273 18.24 -25.33 -9.33
N TYR A 274 17.87 -25.58 -8.08
CA TYR A 274 18.11 -26.89 -7.46
C TYR A 274 16.81 -27.61 -7.10
N GLY A 275 16.19 -28.15 -8.16
CA GLY A 275 15.42 -29.40 -8.23
C GLY A 275 14.37 -29.72 -7.18
N GLU A 276 13.10 -29.44 -7.50
CA GLU A 276 11.97 -30.37 -7.34
C GLU A 276 10.75 -29.85 -8.13
N ASN A 277 10.38 -30.52 -9.23
CA ASN A 277 9.22 -30.10 -10.05
C ASN A 277 7.90 -30.21 -9.24
N GLY A 278 7.40 -29.11 -8.66
CA GLY A 278 6.19 -29.09 -7.81
C GLY A 278 5.53 -27.72 -7.60
N LEU A 279 4.46 -27.66 -6.80
CA LEU A 279 3.79 -26.39 -6.39
C LEU A 279 4.75 -25.44 -5.66
N GLU A 280 5.79 -26.00 -5.04
CA GLU A 280 6.88 -25.29 -4.38
C GLU A 280 7.61 -24.33 -5.34
N GLU A 281 7.71 -24.67 -6.62
CA GLU A 281 8.38 -23.88 -7.65
C GLU A 281 7.45 -22.89 -8.39
N THR A 282 6.14 -22.87 -8.10
CA THR A 282 5.15 -22.03 -8.82
C THR A 282 4.47 -20.99 -7.93
N MET A 283 3.36 -21.33 -7.27
CA MET A 283 2.59 -20.40 -6.46
C MET A 283 3.31 -20.07 -5.14
N CYS A 284 4.00 -21.05 -4.57
CA CYS A 284 4.70 -20.90 -3.28
C CYS A 284 6.00 -20.08 -3.38
N SER A 285 6.58 -19.98 -4.58
CA SER A 285 7.77 -19.19 -4.88
C SER A 285 7.46 -17.84 -5.56
N ALA A 286 6.17 -17.46 -5.61
CA ALA A 286 5.72 -16.26 -6.29
C ALA A 286 6.48 -15.01 -5.81
N LYS A 287 6.86 -14.14 -6.75
CA LYS A 287 7.56 -12.90 -6.43
C LYS A 287 6.61 -11.92 -5.73
N LEU A 288 6.94 -11.55 -4.49
CA LEU A 288 6.12 -10.66 -3.63
C LEU A 288 6.71 -9.24 -3.48
N ARG A 289 7.91 -9.00 -4.03
CA ARG A 289 8.68 -7.77 -3.83
C ARG A 289 9.31 -7.26 -5.12
N GLU A 290 9.35 -5.94 -5.30
CA GLU A 290 10.14 -5.26 -6.34
C GLU A 290 10.71 -3.94 -5.80
N ASN A 291 11.97 -3.60 -6.14
CA ASN A 291 12.56 -2.32 -5.75
C ASN A 291 12.23 -1.22 -6.78
N ILE A 292 11.39 -0.27 -6.39
CA ILE A 292 10.92 0.82 -7.26
C ILE A 292 11.84 2.05 -7.25
N ASP A 293 12.80 2.12 -6.32
CA ASP A 293 13.61 3.32 -6.10
C ASP A 293 14.95 3.33 -6.87
N ASN A 294 15.28 2.26 -7.60
CA ASN A 294 16.48 2.17 -8.42
C ASN A 294 16.42 3.17 -9.60
N PRO A 295 17.29 4.21 -9.65
CA PRO A 295 17.27 5.19 -10.74
C PRO A 295 17.53 4.60 -12.13
N ALA A 296 18.25 3.47 -12.22
CA ALA A 296 18.52 2.79 -13.48
C ALA A 296 17.30 2.07 -14.06
N ARG A 297 16.24 1.87 -13.26
CA ARG A 297 14.96 1.26 -13.65
C ARG A 297 13.84 2.30 -13.79
N ALA A 298 14.18 3.56 -14.04
CA ALA A 298 13.18 4.59 -14.30
C ALA A 298 12.45 4.35 -15.62
N ASP A 299 11.12 4.28 -15.59
CA ASP A 299 10.29 4.15 -16.80
C ASP A 299 10.30 5.44 -17.61
N VAL A 300 10.30 6.58 -16.91
CA VAL A 300 10.41 7.90 -17.52
C VAL A 300 11.47 8.71 -16.78
N TYR A 301 12.42 9.24 -17.56
CA TYR A 301 13.52 10.04 -17.04
C TYR A 301 13.72 11.29 -17.88
N ASN A 302 13.89 12.42 -17.19
CA ASN A 302 14.34 13.68 -17.77
C ASN A 302 15.45 14.25 -16.87
N PRO A 303 16.70 14.34 -17.35
CA PRO A 303 17.84 14.80 -16.55
C PRO A 303 17.68 16.19 -15.90
N ARG A 304 16.77 17.02 -16.42
CA ARG A 304 16.52 18.37 -15.90
C ARG A 304 15.24 18.49 -15.09
N ALA A 305 14.47 17.41 -14.96
CA ALA A 305 13.18 17.43 -14.28
C ALA A 305 13.02 16.32 -13.23
N GLY A 306 13.55 15.13 -13.48
CA GLY A 306 13.52 14.02 -12.52
C GLY A 306 13.17 12.68 -13.18
N ARG A 307 12.65 11.74 -12.38
CA ARG A 307 12.29 10.38 -12.79
C ARG A 307 10.94 9.92 -12.24
N PHE A 308 10.33 8.98 -12.94
CA PHE A 308 9.11 8.30 -12.54
C PHE A 308 9.25 6.81 -12.85
N SER A 309 9.05 5.97 -11.83
CA SER A 309 9.10 4.51 -11.93
C SER A 309 7.78 3.92 -11.48
N THR A 310 7.34 2.82 -12.08
CA THR A 310 6.08 2.14 -11.77
C THR A 310 6.32 0.67 -11.44
N VAL A 311 5.52 0.14 -10.52
CA VAL A 311 5.43 -1.30 -10.24
C VAL A 311 3.96 -1.69 -10.36
N ASN A 312 3.67 -2.57 -11.31
CA ASN A 312 2.33 -3.01 -11.70
C ASN A 312 2.37 -4.51 -12.00
N SER A 313 1.27 -5.09 -12.49
CA SER A 313 1.19 -6.53 -12.75
C SER A 313 2.22 -7.07 -13.76
N LEU A 314 2.82 -6.21 -14.60
CA LEU A 314 3.83 -6.60 -15.58
C LEU A 314 5.22 -6.76 -14.95
N THR A 315 5.51 -6.03 -13.88
CA THR A 315 6.82 -6.07 -13.18
C THR A 315 6.76 -6.90 -11.89
N LEU A 316 5.60 -6.97 -11.26
CA LEU A 316 5.34 -7.76 -10.05
C LEU A 316 3.99 -8.50 -10.20
N PRO A 317 3.98 -9.75 -10.70
CA PRO A 317 2.74 -10.45 -11.12
C PRO A 317 1.64 -10.57 -10.06
N ILE A 318 2.00 -10.68 -8.77
CA ILE A 318 1.02 -10.74 -7.67
C ILE A 318 0.12 -9.50 -7.61
N LEU A 319 0.54 -8.37 -8.18
CA LEU A 319 -0.29 -7.17 -8.27
C LEU A 319 -1.56 -7.37 -9.10
N SER A 320 -1.57 -8.32 -10.04
CA SER A 320 -2.79 -8.74 -10.74
C SER A 320 -3.81 -9.39 -9.79
N PHE A 321 -3.31 -10.15 -8.80
CA PHE A 321 -4.14 -10.83 -7.82
C PHE A 321 -4.71 -9.86 -6.79
N ILE A 322 -3.88 -8.96 -6.26
CA ILE A 322 -4.33 -7.99 -5.24
C ILE A 322 -4.95 -6.72 -5.82
N ARG A 323 -4.89 -6.52 -7.15
CA ARG A 323 -5.49 -5.38 -7.88
C ARG A 323 -4.96 -4.01 -7.47
N LEU A 324 -3.67 -3.92 -7.15
CA LEU A 324 -2.99 -2.69 -6.74
C LEU A 324 -1.74 -2.42 -7.58
N SER A 325 -1.33 -1.17 -7.69
CA SER A 325 -0.02 -0.80 -8.25
C SER A 325 0.62 0.32 -7.44
N ALA A 326 1.90 0.59 -7.69
CA ALA A 326 2.59 1.71 -7.08
C ALA A 326 3.44 2.47 -8.09
N ALA A 327 3.75 3.72 -7.77
CA ALA A 327 4.69 4.53 -8.51
C ALA A 327 5.62 5.30 -7.58
N ARG A 328 6.81 5.60 -8.07
CA ARG A 328 7.84 6.37 -7.38
C ARG A 328 8.21 7.58 -8.22
N GLY A 329 7.95 8.75 -7.68
CA GLY A 329 8.26 10.01 -8.35
C GLY A 329 9.38 10.78 -7.67
N VAL A 330 10.33 11.27 -8.46
CA VAL A 330 11.37 12.19 -8.02
C VAL A 330 11.35 13.38 -8.95
N LEU A 331 11.18 14.57 -8.39
CA LEU A 331 11.26 15.84 -9.12
C LEU A 331 12.45 16.64 -8.59
N HIS A 332 13.27 17.14 -9.51
CA HIS A 332 14.30 18.13 -9.20
C HIS A 332 13.67 19.48 -8.87
N LYS A 333 14.49 20.42 -8.38
CA LYS A 333 14.03 21.75 -8.00
C LYS A 333 13.16 22.40 -9.09
N HIS A 334 12.00 22.92 -8.68
CA HIS A 334 10.98 23.54 -9.55
C HIS A 334 10.40 22.68 -10.67
N ALA A 335 10.83 21.43 -10.82
CA ALA A 335 10.35 20.57 -11.87
C ALA A 335 8.86 20.27 -11.69
N ILE A 336 8.19 20.02 -12.81
CA ILE A 336 6.74 19.84 -12.86
C ILE A 336 6.46 18.46 -13.45
N MET A 337 5.65 17.68 -12.76
CA MET A 337 4.91 16.59 -13.38
C MET A 337 3.65 17.18 -14.02
N ALA A 338 3.50 16.97 -15.32
CA ALA A 338 2.43 17.54 -16.15
C ALA A 338 1.06 17.33 -15.51
N PRO A 339 0.10 18.26 -15.72
CA PRO A 339 -1.28 18.02 -15.34
C PRO A 339 -1.78 16.72 -15.98
N HIS A 340 -2.31 15.81 -15.19
CA HIS A 340 -2.78 14.49 -15.61
C HIS A 340 -3.94 14.03 -14.75
N TRP A 341 -4.65 12.99 -15.17
CA TRP A 341 -5.59 12.27 -14.32
C TRP A 341 -5.32 10.77 -14.43
N TYR A 342 -5.64 10.03 -13.38
CA TYR A 342 -5.71 8.57 -13.45
C TYR A 342 -7.02 8.16 -14.11
N VAL A 343 -6.97 7.19 -15.03
CA VAL A 343 -8.09 6.75 -15.88
C VAL A 343 -8.86 5.56 -15.27
N ASN A 344 -8.27 4.87 -14.30
CA ASN A 344 -8.80 3.62 -13.74
C ASN A 344 -8.45 3.39 -12.27
N ALA A 345 -7.93 4.40 -11.56
CA ALA A 345 -7.48 4.25 -10.17
C ALA A 345 -7.62 5.54 -9.37
N HIS A 346 -7.74 5.42 -8.06
CA HIS A 346 -7.38 6.48 -7.12
C HIS A 346 -5.85 6.49 -6.93
N ASP A 347 -5.27 7.64 -6.62
CA ASP A 347 -3.82 7.81 -6.35
C ASP A 347 -3.62 8.36 -4.93
N ILE A 348 -2.99 7.56 -4.07
CA ILE A 348 -2.65 7.93 -2.69
C ILE A 348 -1.18 8.33 -2.67
N VAL A 349 -0.92 9.64 -2.52
CA VAL A 349 0.41 10.23 -2.63
C VAL A 349 0.98 10.46 -1.22
N TYR A 350 2.08 9.80 -0.90
CA TYR A 350 2.85 10.02 0.34
C TYR A 350 4.21 10.63 0.01
N VAL A 351 4.51 11.80 0.57
CA VAL A 351 5.80 12.48 0.34
C VAL A 351 6.86 11.90 1.26
N THR A 352 7.94 11.41 0.66
CA THR A 352 9.06 10.79 1.36
C THR A 352 10.25 11.74 1.56
N ARG A 353 10.34 12.82 0.77
CA ARG A 353 11.31 13.90 1.00
C ARG A 353 10.88 15.20 0.33
N GLY A 354 11.17 16.33 0.97
CA GLY A 354 10.97 17.67 0.40
C GLY A 354 9.50 18.08 0.37
N GLU A 355 9.13 18.93 -0.60
CA GLU A 355 7.76 19.45 -0.71
C GLU A 355 7.26 19.54 -2.16
N LEU A 356 5.98 19.25 -2.35
CA LEU A 356 5.26 19.41 -3.61
C LEU A 356 4.18 20.48 -3.46
N ARG A 357 4.15 21.48 -4.36
CA ARG A 357 2.90 22.19 -4.63
C ARG A 357 2.01 21.30 -5.49
N VAL A 358 0.83 20.97 -4.97
CA VAL A 358 -0.13 20.10 -5.67
C VAL A 358 -1.40 20.90 -5.91
N GLN A 359 -1.99 20.73 -7.10
CA GLN A 359 -3.35 21.20 -7.38
C GLN A 359 -4.17 20.01 -7.87
N ILE A 360 -5.34 19.80 -7.26
CA ILE A 360 -6.28 18.75 -7.63
C ILE A 360 -7.59 19.41 -8.04
N VAL A 361 -8.10 19.06 -9.21
CA VAL A 361 -9.27 19.67 -9.86
C VAL A 361 -10.33 18.61 -10.08
N ASN A 362 -11.55 18.90 -9.63
CA ASN A 362 -12.71 18.01 -9.78
C ASN A 362 -13.37 18.15 -11.16
N HIS A 363 -14.44 17.38 -11.39
CA HIS A 363 -15.22 17.38 -12.63
C HIS A 363 -15.92 18.73 -12.95
N LEU A 364 -16.08 19.62 -11.96
CA LEU A 364 -16.63 20.97 -12.14
C LEU A 364 -15.55 22.00 -12.53
N GLY A 365 -14.29 21.59 -12.67
CA GLY A 365 -13.17 22.50 -12.92
C GLY A 365 -12.73 23.28 -11.68
N GLN A 366 -13.18 22.91 -10.49
CA GLN A 366 -12.82 23.57 -9.25
C GLN A 366 -11.56 22.95 -8.65
N ALA A 367 -10.61 23.78 -8.25
CA ALA A 367 -9.42 23.34 -7.53
C ALA A 367 -9.80 22.98 -6.07
N VAL A 368 -10.13 21.71 -5.85
CA VAL A 368 -10.51 21.16 -4.53
C VAL A 368 -9.31 20.96 -3.60
N PHE A 369 -8.09 20.99 -4.15
CA PHE A 369 -6.83 21.12 -3.42
C PHE A 369 -5.91 22.08 -4.17
N ASN A 370 -5.25 23.00 -3.47
CA ASN A 370 -4.22 23.88 -4.02
C ASN A 370 -3.30 24.33 -2.88
N ASP A 371 -2.44 23.42 -2.44
CA ASP A 371 -1.56 23.65 -1.29
C ASP A 371 -0.22 22.93 -1.47
N ARG A 372 0.65 23.07 -0.46
CA ARG A 372 1.91 22.33 -0.34
C ARG A 372 1.67 21.03 0.43
N LEU A 373 2.16 19.95 -0.15
CA LEU A 373 2.27 18.64 0.46
C LEU A 373 3.72 18.42 0.90
N ARG A 374 3.92 18.21 2.20
CA ARG A 374 5.25 18.09 2.82
C ARG A 374 5.58 16.65 3.17
N GLU A 375 6.85 16.38 3.43
CA GLU A 375 7.35 15.09 3.91
C GLU A 375 6.49 14.54 5.07
N GLY A 376 6.14 13.26 4.98
CA GLY A 376 5.30 12.57 5.95
C GLY A 376 3.80 12.78 5.78
N GLN A 377 3.35 13.67 4.88
CA GLN A 377 1.93 13.89 4.62
C GLN A 377 1.40 13.01 3.47
N VAL A 378 0.10 12.71 3.55
CA VAL A 378 -0.65 11.95 2.53
C VAL A 378 -1.71 12.85 1.90
N VAL A 379 -1.91 12.74 0.59
CA VAL A 379 -3.11 13.25 -0.07
C VAL A 379 -3.68 12.19 -1.01
N VAL A 380 -5.00 12.11 -1.08
CA VAL A 380 -5.69 11.23 -2.04
C VAL A 380 -6.12 12.07 -3.25
N VAL A 381 -5.80 11.58 -4.44
CA VAL A 381 -6.30 12.09 -5.72
C VAL A 381 -7.35 11.10 -6.22
N PRO A 382 -8.65 11.46 -6.20
CA PRO A 382 -9.68 10.58 -6.70
C PRO A 382 -9.55 10.28 -8.19
N HIS A 383 -10.03 9.12 -8.61
CA HIS A 383 -10.13 8.73 -10.02
C HIS A 383 -10.74 9.86 -10.88
N ASN A 384 -10.12 10.16 -12.02
CA ASN A 384 -10.47 11.23 -12.97
C ASN A 384 -10.32 12.67 -12.48
N PHE A 385 -9.88 12.90 -11.24
CA PHE A 385 -9.53 14.27 -10.83
C PHE A 385 -8.19 14.63 -11.47
N ALA A 386 -8.12 15.82 -12.07
CA ALA A 386 -6.90 16.28 -12.69
C ALA A 386 -5.94 16.78 -11.60
N VAL A 387 -4.68 16.36 -11.66
CA VAL A 387 -3.64 16.72 -10.71
C VAL A 387 -2.39 17.22 -11.42
N VAL A 388 -1.79 18.28 -10.89
CA VAL A 388 -0.45 18.75 -11.25
C VAL A 388 0.41 18.80 -10.00
N LYS A 389 1.68 18.38 -10.13
CA LYS A 389 2.64 18.32 -9.03
C LYS A 389 3.88 19.14 -9.43
N GLN A 390 4.28 20.09 -8.60
CA GLN A 390 5.48 20.90 -8.80
C GLN A 390 6.37 20.84 -7.57
N ALA A 391 7.65 20.54 -7.74
CA ALA A 391 8.60 20.51 -6.62
C ALA A 391 9.01 21.91 -6.15
N GLY A 392 9.30 22.02 -4.86
CA GLY A 392 9.92 23.20 -4.24
C GLY A 392 11.39 23.40 -4.63
N GLU A 393 12.10 24.19 -3.81
CA GLU A 393 13.52 24.53 -4.01
C GLU A 393 14.47 23.33 -3.83
N GLU A 394 14.14 22.42 -2.91
CA GLU A 394 14.96 21.25 -2.58
C GLU A 394 14.67 20.03 -3.46
N GLY A 395 13.76 20.18 -4.43
CA GLY A 395 13.15 19.04 -5.11
C GLY A 395 12.12 18.34 -4.23
N ALA A 396 11.61 17.21 -4.71
CA ALA A 396 10.62 16.42 -3.98
C ALA A 396 10.63 14.95 -4.39
N GLU A 397 10.30 14.10 -3.44
CA GLU A 397 10.17 12.68 -3.62
C GLU A 397 8.89 12.17 -2.98
N TRP A 398 8.17 11.31 -3.70
CA TRP A 398 6.96 10.67 -3.19
C TRP A 398 6.84 9.24 -3.68
N VAL A 399 6.03 8.47 -2.96
CA VAL A 399 5.47 7.21 -3.41
C VAL A 399 3.96 7.39 -3.62
N SER A 400 3.45 6.79 -4.68
CA SER A 400 2.05 6.77 -5.08
C SER A 400 1.56 5.34 -4.97
N PHE A 401 0.43 5.12 -4.30
CA PHE A 401 -0.27 3.85 -4.29
C PHE A 401 -1.55 3.97 -5.11
N ASN A 402 -1.82 3.01 -5.98
CA ASN A 402 -2.95 3.06 -6.89
C ASN A 402 -3.87 1.85 -6.69
N THR A 403 -5.17 2.11 -6.66
CA THR A 403 -6.24 1.13 -6.44
C THR A 403 -6.61 0.33 -7.70
N ASN A 404 -5.60 0.01 -8.53
CA ASN A 404 -5.73 -0.81 -9.73
C ASN A 404 -4.36 -1.43 -10.07
N GLU A 405 -4.34 -2.67 -10.55
CA GLU A 405 -3.12 -3.41 -10.89
C GLU A 405 -2.28 -2.80 -12.01
N ASN A 406 -2.90 -2.02 -12.90
CA ASN A 406 -2.26 -1.38 -14.05
C ASN A 406 -2.79 0.06 -14.14
N ALA A 407 -2.55 0.85 -13.10
CA ALA A 407 -3.01 2.24 -13.05
C ALA A 407 -2.44 3.05 -14.22
N MET A 408 -3.32 3.71 -14.97
CA MET A 408 -2.97 4.47 -16.17
C MET A 408 -3.22 5.95 -15.96
N ILE A 409 -2.27 6.78 -16.36
CA ILE A 409 -2.42 8.23 -16.40
C ILE A 409 -2.68 8.71 -17.82
N ASN A 410 -3.51 9.75 -17.96
CA ASN A 410 -3.62 10.53 -19.18
C ASN A 410 -3.17 11.96 -18.92
N THR A 411 -2.34 12.51 -19.81
CA THR A 411 -1.67 13.80 -19.59
C THR A 411 -2.36 14.91 -20.38
N LEU A 412 -2.41 16.12 -19.84
CA LEU A 412 -3.00 17.29 -20.52
C LEU A 412 -1.97 18.09 -21.32
N SER A 413 -0.67 17.93 -21.05
CA SER A 413 0.40 18.61 -21.76
C SER A 413 1.62 17.72 -21.99
N GLY A 414 2.44 18.07 -22.98
CA GLY A 414 3.60 17.27 -23.40
C GLY A 414 3.31 16.33 -24.58
N ARG A 415 4.32 15.54 -24.96
CA ARG A 415 4.34 14.74 -26.19
C ARG A 415 3.24 13.67 -26.25
N THR A 416 2.79 13.18 -25.11
CA THR A 416 1.80 12.09 -24.97
C THR A 416 0.44 12.59 -24.45
N SER A 417 0.17 13.88 -24.61
CA SER A 417 -1.03 14.50 -24.05
C SER A 417 -2.30 14.34 -24.87
N ALA A 418 -3.44 14.40 -24.19
CA ALA A 418 -4.77 14.51 -24.78
C ALA A 418 -4.85 15.67 -25.79
N LEU A 419 -4.27 16.84 -25.46
CA LEU A 419 -4.21 17.97 -26.39
C LEU A 419 -3.40 17.64 -27.65
N ARG A 420 -2.32 16.86 -27.56
CA ARG A 420 -1.60 16.41 -28.76
C ARG A 420 -2.41 15.49 -29.66
N GLY A 421 -3.33 14.71 -29.07
CA GLY A 421 -4.24 13.82 -29.79
C GLY A 421 -5.35 14.53 -30.57
N LEU A 422 -5.75 15.74 -30.19
CA LEU A 422 -6.82 16.49 -30.85
C LEU A 422 -6.35 17.17 -32.16
N PRO A 423 -7.16 17.25 -33.23
CA PRO A 423 -6.83 18.06 -34.40
C PRO A 423 -6.60 19.54 -34.04
N VAL A 424 -5.66 20.22 -34.72
CA VAL A 424 -5.35 21.63 -34.46
C VAL A 424 -6.59 22.51 -34.57
N ALA A 425 -7.41 22.30 -35.61
CA ALA A 425 -8.66 23.03 -35.81
C ALA A 425 -9.67 22.81 -34.67
N VAL A 426 -9.72 21.62 -34.05
CA VAL A 426 -10.61 21.37 -32.89
C VAL A 426 -10.18 22.23 -31.71
N ILE A 427 -8.87 22.30 -31.42
CA ILE A 427 -8.33 23.17 -30.36
C ILE A 427 -8.57 24.64 -30.70
N ALA A 428 -8.26 25.07 -31.92
CA ALA A 428 -8.44 26.45 -32.36
C ALA A 428 -9.89 26.93 -32.17
N ASN A 429 -10.86 26.13 -32.62
CA ASN A 429 -12.27 26.46 -32.47
C ASN A 429 -12.76 26.35 -31.01
N ALA A 430 -12.38 25.28 -30.30
CA ALA A 430 -12.84 25.05 -28.91
C ALA A 430 -12.34 26.13 -27.94
N TYR A 431 -11.10 26.61 -28.12
CA TYR A 431 -10.51 27.65 -27.27
C TYR A 431 -10.59 29.05 -27.88
N GLN A 432 -11.20 29.22 -29.06
CA GLN A 432 -11.30 30.49 -29.79
C GLN A 432 -9.93 31.19 -29.99
N ILE A 433 -8.94 30.41 -30.43
CA ILE A 433 -7.57 30.86 -30.71
C ILE A 433 -7.20 30.60 -32.17
N SER A 434 -6.13 31.25 -32.65
CA SER A 434 -5.60 30.97 -33.98
C SER A 434 -5.02 29.55 -34.09
N GLU A 435 -4.99 28.97 -35.29
CA GLU A 435 -4.35 27.67 -35.51
C GLU A 435 -2.88 27.67 -35.09
N LYS A 436 -2.16 28.79 -35.28
CA LYS A 436 -0.78 28.97 -34.83
C LYS A 436 -0.64 28.91 -33.31
N GLU A 437 -1.61 29.43 -32.55
CA GLU A 437 -1.64 29.31 -31.09
C GLU A 437 -1.98 27.89 -30.65
N ALA A 438 -2.93 27.24 -31.33
CA ALA A 438 -3.25 25.84 -31.08
C ALA A 438 -2.04 24.92 -31.34
N GLU A 439 -1.29 25.14 -32.41
CA GLU A 439 -0.02 24.45 -32.67
C GLU A 439 0.99 24.69 -31.56
N LYS A 440 1.13 25.93 -31.07
CA LYS A 440 1.99 26.23 -29.91
C LYS A 440 1.56 25.45 -28.68
N LEU A 441 0.27 25.38 -28.35
CA LEU A 441 -0.24 24.58 -27.22
C LEU A 441 0.13 23.10 -27.35
N LYS A 442 0.02 22.54 -28.56
CA LYS A 442 0.35 21.13 -28.82
C LYS A 442 1.85 20.83 -28.77
N PHE A 443 2.68 21.74 -29.27
CA PHE A 443 4.07 21.39 -29.64
C PHE A 443 5.16 22.12 -28.85
N SER A 444 4.83 23.10 -27.99
CA SER A 444 5.84 23.85 -27.22
C SER A 444 6.58 23.00 -26.18
N ARG A 445 5.94 21.94 -25.65
CA ARG A 445 6.57 20.95 -24.76
C ARG A 445 6.88 19.68 -25.54
N ARG A 446 8.17 19.33 -25.63
CA ARG A 446 8.65 18.14 -26.38
C ARG A 446 8.82 16.94 -25.47
N GLU A 447 8.97 17.17 -24.17
CA GLU A 447 9.01 16.16 -23.13
C GLU A 447 7.66 15.46 -22.97
N THR A 448 7.64 14.26 -22.38
CA THR A 448 6.41 13.48 -22.16
C THR A 448 5.55 14.08 -21.08
N PHE A 449 5.96 13.97 -19.81
CA PHE A 449 5.22 14.53 -18.68
C PHE A 449 6.08 15.03 -17.52
N LEU A 450 7.41 14.96 -17.60
CA LEU A 450 8.30 15.59 -16.62
C LEU A 450 8.97 16.80 -17.26
N PHE A 451 8.70 17.99 -16.73
CA PHE A 451 9.15 19.26 -17.29
C PHE A 451 10.13 19.96 -16.38
N SER A 452 11.16 20.56 -16.98
CA SER A 452 12.03 21.49 -16.27
C SER A 452 11.23 22.74 -15.89
N GLY A 453 11.38 23.17 -14.64
CA GLY A 453 10.78 24.40 -14.13
C GLY A 453 11.56 25.62 -14.61
N SER A 454 10.85 26.67 -15.01
CA SER A 454 11.44 28.02 -15.04
C SER A 454 11.35 28.54 -13.60
N GLY A 455 12.49 28.82 -12.95
CA GLY A 455 12.56 29.29 -11.55
C GLY A 455 11.96 30.69 -11.30
N ARG A 456 10.83 31.04 -11.93
CA ARG A 456 10.08 32.25 -11.63
C ARG A 456 9.36 32.03 -10.30
N SER A 457 9.88 32.68 -9.27
CA SER A 457 9.29 32.80 -7.94
C SER A 457 7.81 33.22 -8.04
N TYR A 458 6.93 32.36 -7.55
CA TYR A 458 5.50 32.63 -7.46
C TYR A 458 5.29 33.64 -6.33
N ARG A 459 5.18 34.94 -6.64
CA ARG A 459 4.66 35.93 -5.68
C ARG A 459 3.20 35.56 -5.42
N GLY A 460 2.92 35.07 -4.20
CA GLY A 460 1.57 34.71 -3.76
C GLY A 460 0.61 35.86 -3.99
N GLY A 461 -0.45 35.61 -4.75
CA GLY A 461 -1.61 36.49 -4.78
C GLY A 461 -2.26 36.45 -3.40
N ARG A 462 -2.17 37.58 -2.68
CA ARG A 462 -3.10 37.86 -1.58
C ARG A 462 -4.52 37.75 -2.15
N ALA A 463 -5.36 36.96 -1.49
CA ALA A 463 -6.79 37.08 -1.65
C ALA A 463 -7.17 38.50 -1.22
N GLU A 464 -7.52 39.35 -2.18
CA GLU A 464 -8.29 40.55 -1.88
C GLU A 464 -9.68 40.08 -1.45
N SER A 465 -9.99 40.38 -0.20
CA SER A 465 -11.32 40.27 0.37
C SER A 465 -12.17 41.35 -0.28
N ALA A 466 -13.27 40.96 -0.90
CA ALA A 466 -14.42 41.82 -1.16
C ALA A 466 -15.64 41.19 -0.48
#